data_AF-A0AAU0NBK9-F1
#
_entry.id   AF-A0AAU0NBK9-F1
#
_cell.length_a   1.000
_cell.length_b   1.000
_cell.length_c   1.000
_cell.angle_alpha   90.00
_cell.angle_beta   90.00
_cell.angle_gamma   90.00
#
_symmetry.space_group_name_H-M   'P 1'
#
loop_
_entity.id
_entity.type
_entity.pdbx_description
1 polymer ?
#
loop_
_entity_poly.entity_id
_entity_poly.type
_entity_poly.pdbx_seq_one_letter_code
_entity_poly.pdbx_strand_id
1 'polypeptide(L)'
;MSKLRIALIDDDPERAEFIQASLLAHDFHVVACVILNDLNIVDIKSLHADVILLNMDHPHRDIIESCVSQYELPTVLFTQNSNKDTIRNAIDAGVTAYIVDGIDPTKLENILEISIEQFQKHKKLLHDLKETQEKLSDRRDIDKAKVLLIQLHGLSEEEAFALLRKNAMSHRITIGDMARRLLDAQKLLSGQ
;
A
#
# COMPACT_ATOMS: atom_id res chain seq x y z
N MET A 1 2.39 8.95 -25.19
CA MET A 1 2.32 8.55 -23.77
C MET A 1 3.74 8.31 -23.29
N SER A 2 4.07 8.60 -22.02
CA SER A 2 5.40 8.26 -21.50
C SER A 2 5.53 6.74 -21.42
N LYS A 3 6.70 6.20 -21.76
CA LYS A 3 6.98 4.76 -21.60
C LYS A 3 6.93 4.38 -20.12
N LEU A 4 6.24 3.30 -19.79
CA LEU A 4 6.17 2.74 -18.42
C LEU A 4 7.58 2.37 -17.94
N ARG A 5 7.90 2.77 -16.71
CA ARG A 5 9.19 2.51 -16.06
C ARG A 5 9.11 1.19 -15.29
N ILE A 6 9.85 0.20 -15.75
CA ILE A 6 9.80 -1.16 -15.22
C ILE A 6 11.00 -1.40 -14.32
N ALA A 7 10.74 -1.88 -13.09
CA ALA A 7 11.76 -2.51 -12.26
C ALA A 7 11.66 -4.03 -12.41
N LEU A 8 12.70 -4.67 -12.94
CA LEU A 8 12.82 -6.12 -13.03
C LEU A 8 13.54 -6.66 -11.80
N ILE A 9 12.93 -7.64 -11.14
CA ILE A 9 13.48 -8.39 -10.02
C ILE A 9 13.48 -9.87 -10.40
N ASP A 10 14.63 -10.52 -10.34
CA ASP A 10 14.76 -11.95 -10.67
C ASP A 10 15.57 -12.69 -9.59
N ASP A 11 15.31 -13.98 -9.37
CA ASP A 11 16.13 -14.84 -8.51
C ASP A 11 17.32 -15.49 -9.24
N ASP A 12 17.39 -15.38 -10.58
CA ASP A 12 18.48 -15.88 -11.42
C ASP A 12 19.13 -14.74 -12.23
N PRO A 13 20.46 -14.53 -12.14
CA PRO A 13 21.14 -13.43 -12.80
C PRO A 13 21.26 -13.57 -14.33
N GLU A 14 21.48 -14.78 -14.85
CA GLU A 14 21.59 -15.00 -16.29
C GLU A 14 20.25 -14.75 -16.97
N ARG A 15 19.17 -15.20 -16.31
CA ARG A 15 17.80 -14.98 -16.77
C ARG A 15 17.39 -13.51 -16.67
N ALA A 16 17.78 -12.81 -15.61
CA ALA A 16 17.54 -11.38 -15.47
C ALA A 16 18.12 -10.58 -16.65
N GLU A 17 19.38 -10.86 -17.00
CA GLU A 17 20.05 -10.22 -18.14
C GLU A 17 19.34 -10.52 -19.47
N PHE A 18 18.96 -11.79 -19.69
CA PHE A 18 18.24 -12.20 -20.89
C PHE A 18 16.87 -11.49 -21.01
N ILE A 19 16.09 -11.47 -19.94
CA ILE A 19 14.79 -10.79 -19.90
C ILE A 19 14.98 -9.30 -20.12
N GLN A 20 15.92 -8.66 -19.43
CA GLN A 20 16.19 -7.24 -19.60
C GLN A 20 16.53 -6.90 -21.07
N ALA A 21 17.40 -7.68 -21.70
CA ALA A 21 17.74 -7.50 -23.11
C ALA A 21 16.51 -7.65 -24.03
N SER A 22 15.65 -8.64 -23.75
CA SER A 22 14.40 -8.84 -24.48
C SER A 22 13.44 -7.66 -24.32
N LEU A 23 13.27 -7.15 -23.10
CA LEU A 23 12.41 -5.99 -22.81
C LEU A 23 12.91 -4.74 -23.54
N LEU A 24 14.21 -4.47 -23.51
CA LEU A 24 14.82 -3.33 -24.21
C LEU A 24 14.65 -3.45 -25.73
N ALA A 25 14.77 -4.66 -26.29
CA ALA A 25 14.56 -4.91 -27.72
C ALA A 25 13.11 -4.68 -28.16
N HIS A 26 12.15 -4.82 -27.24
CA HIS A 26 10.72 -4.54 -27.46
C HIS A 26 10.31 -3.14 -26.97
N ASP A 27 11.26 -2.21 -26.90
CA ASP A 27 11.02 -0.80 -26.59
C ASP A 27 10.52 -0.50 -25.16
N PHE A 28 10.57 -1.46 -24.24
CA PHE A 28 10.24 -1.22 -22.82
C PHE A 28 11.35 -0.43 -22.11
N HIS A 29 10.97 0.36 -21.11
CA HIS A 29 11.91 1.16 -20.33
C HIS A 29 12.20 0.49 -18.98
N VAL A 30 13.26 -0.32 -18.94
CA VAL A 30 13.74 -0.96 -17.72
C VAL A 30 14.64 0.00 -16.95
N VAL A 31 14.20 0.46 -15.78
CA VAL A 31 14.93 1.42 -14.94
C VAL A 31 15.80 0.75 -13.88
N ALA A 32 15.49 -0.50 -13.56
CA ALA A 32 16.23 -1.31 -12.61
C ALA A 32 16.16 -2.77 -13.06
N CYS A 33 17.28 -3.47 -12.91
CA CYS A 33 17.38 -4.92 -13.00
C CYS A 33 18.12 -5.36 -11.74
N VAL A 34 17.43 -6.07 -10.85
CA VAL A 34 17.89 -6.37 -9.50
C VAL A 34 17.75 -7.86 -9.24
N ILE A 35 18.77 -8.45 -8.62
CA ILE A 35 18.68 -9.83 -8.15
C ILE A 35 18.03 -9.85 -6.78
N LEU A 36 17.18 -10.84 -6.53
CA LEU A 36 16.40 -10.96 -5.29
C LEU A 36 17.26 -10.80 -4.02
N ASN A 37 18.46 -11.38 -4.02
CA ASN A 37 19.38 -11.31 -2.89
C ASN A 37 19.94 -9.90 -2.63
N ASP A 38 19.91 -9.03 -3.65
CA ASP A 38 20.42 -7.65 -3.61
C ASP A 38 19.30 -6.61 -3.45
N LEU A 39 18.05 -7.05 -3.22
CA LEU A 39 16.88 -6.15 -3.10
C LEU A 39 17.05 -5.06 -2.04
N ASN A 40 17.77 -5.35 -0.96
CA ASN A 40 17.99 -4.38 0.13
C ASN A 40 19.02 -3.30 -0.22
N ILE A 41 19.75 -3.45 -1.32
CA ILE A 41 20.85 -2.57 -1.72
C ILE A 41 20.34 -1.50 -2.71
N VAL A 42 19.27 -1.79 -3.43
CA VAL A 42 18.74 -0.91 -4.49
C VAL A 42 17.48 -0.19 -4.00
N ASP A 43 17.54 1.15 -3.97
CA ASP A 43 16.36 1.95 -3.70
C ASP A 43 15.51 2.12 -4.98
N ILE A 44 14.66 1.13 -5.25
CA ILE A 44 13.72 1.15 -6.39
C ILE A 44 12.79 2.38 -6.33
N LYS A 45 12.47 2.91 -5.14
CA LYS A 45 11.60 4.09 -5.01
C LYS A 45 12.25 5.34 -5.59
N SER A 46 13.56 5.50 -5.41
CA SER A 46 14.33 6.61 -6.00
C SER A 46 14.34 6.58 -7.54
N LEU A 47 14.15 5.39 -8.12
CA LEU A 47 14.17 5.18 -9.57
C LEU A 47 12.81 5.43 -10.24
N HIS A 48 11.80 5.85 -9.47
CA HIS A 48 10.45 6.18 -9.95
C HIS A 48 9.89 5.09 -10.88
N ALA A 49 10.01 3.82 -10.48
CA ALA A 49 9.38 2.72 -11.19
C ALA A 49 7.85 2.84 -11.09
N ASP A 50 7.16 2.53 -12.19
CA ASP A 50 5.70 2.49 -12.25
C ASP A 50 5.15 1.09 -11.92
N VAL A 51 5.96 0.06 -12.17
CA VAL A 51 5.58 -1.35 -12.02
C VAL A 51 6.79 -2.23 -11.73
N ILE A 52 6.56 -3.28 -10.95
CA ILE A 52 7.55 -4.31 -10.63
C ILE A 52 7.22 -5.57 -11.43
N LEU A 53 8.21 -6.07 -12.17
CA LEU A 53 8.21 -7.41 -12.71
C LEU A 53 9.03 -8.30 -11.79
N LEU A 54 8.36 -9.20 -11.09
CA LEU A 54 8.98 -10.18 -10.24
C LEU A 54 9.01 -11.51 -11.00
N ASN A 55 10.19 -12.08 -11.23
CA ASN A 55 10.33 -13.37 -11.88
C ASN A 55 11.03 -14.33 -10.91
N MET A 56 10.37 -15.46 -10.61
CA MET A 56 10.86 -16.43 -9.63
C MET A 56 10.50 -17.85 -10.04
N ASP A 57 11.45 -18.79 -9.95
CA ASP A 57 11.15 -20.20 -10.21
C ASP A 57 10.33 -20.81 -9.08
N HIS A 58 10.67 -20.41 -7.85
CA HIS A 58 10.04 -20.90 -6.63
C HIS A 58 9.50 -19.73 -5.80
N PRO A 59 8.31 -19.22 -6.15
CA PRO A 59 7.71 -18.10 -5.44
C PRO A 59 7.30 -18.51 -4.03
N HIS A 60 7.98 -17.93 -3.04
CA HIS A 60 7.64 -18.03 -1.63
C HIS A 60 6.86 -16.81 -1.18
N ARG A 61 5.80 -17.03 -0.40
CA ARG A 61 4.87 -15.99 0.07
C ARG A 61 5.60 -14.83 0.76
N ASP A 62 6.50 -15.13 1.70
CA ASP A 62 7.17 -14.12 2.52
C ASP A 62 8.00 -13.13 1.69
N ILE A 63 8.66 -13.62 0.63
CA ILE A 63 9.45 -12.80 -0.28
C ILE A 63 8.55 -11.86 -1.08
N ILE A 64 7.44 -12.40 -1.61
CA ILE A 64 6.46 -11.63 -2.38
C ILE A 64 5.85 -10.55 -1.49
N GLU A 65 5.41 -10.91 -0.28
CA GLU A 65 4.79 -10.00 0.67
C GLU A 65 5.76 -8.89 1.10
N SER A 66 7.03 -9.23 1.32
CA SER A 66 8.10 -8.26 1.58
C SER A 66 8.26 -7.28 0.42
N CYS A 67 8.32 -7.77 -0.82
CA CYS A 67 8.46 -6.93 -2.01
C CYS A 67 7.25 -5.99 -2.19
N VAL A 68 6.03 -6.54 -2.15
CA VAL A 68 4.79 -5.77 -2.32
C VAL A 68 4.66 -4.69 -1.25
N SER A 69 4.90 -5.04 0.01
CA SER A 69 4.79 -4.11 1.15
C SER A 69 5.87 -3.04 1.13
N GLN A 70 7.10 -3.39 0.71
CA GLN A 70 8.22 -2.45 0.69
C GLN A 70 8.01 -1.35 -0.33
N TYR A 71 7.55 -1.68 -1.54
CA TYR A 71 7.50 -0.74 -2.66
C TYR A 71 6.14 -0.09 -2.88
N GLU A 72 5.04 -0.73 -2.49
CA GLU A 72 3.67 -0.27 -2.77
C GLU A 72 3.47 0.09 -4.26
N LEU A 73 3.96 -0.78 -5.15
CA LEU A 73 3.80 -0.66 -6.59
C LEU A 73 3.02 -1.87 -7.14
N PRO A 74 2.34 -1.72 -8.30
CA PRO A 74 1.79 -2.86 -9.03
C PRO A 74 2.91 -3.89 -9.23
N THR A 75 2.63 -5.14 -8.87
CA THR A 75 3.63 -6.22 -8.89
C THR A 75 3.08 -7.38 -9.71
N VAL A 76 3.76 -7.70 -10.80
CA VAL A 76 3.42 -8.82 -11.69
C VAL A 76 4.41 -9.94 -11.47
N LEU A 77 3.93 -11.10 -11.04
CA LEU A 77 4.74 -12.28 -10.79
C LEU A 77 4.73 -13.21 -12.01
N PHE A 78 5.91 -13.49 -12.54
CA PHE A 78 6.16 -14.49 -13.56
C PHE A 78 6.85 -15.71 -12.94
N THR A 79 6.40 -16.90 -13.30
CA THR A 79 6.95 -18.15 -12.78
C THR A 79 6.58 -19.32 -13.69
N GLN A 80 7.28 -20.44 -13.55
CA GLN A 80 6.89 -21.72 -14.18
C GLN A 80 5.98 -22.56 -13.27
N ASN A 81 5.75 -22.11 -12.03
CA ASN A 81 4.98 -22.87 -11.06
C ASN A 81 3.47 -22.71 -11.30
N SER A 82 2.79 -23.83 -11.62
CA SER A 82 1.33 -23.90 -11.84
C SER A 82 0.56 -24.46 -10.64
N ASN A 83 1.21 -24.65 -9.49
CA ASN A 83 0.59 -25.15 -8.27
C ASN A 83 -0.46 -24.16 -7.74
N LYS A 84 -1.68 -24.65 -7.49
CA LYS A 84 -2.82 -23.84 -7.04
C LYS A 84 -2.60 -23.18 -5.68
N ASP A 85 -1.92 -23.83 -4.75
CA ASP A 85 -1.65 -23.28 -3.42
C ASP A 85 -0.61 -22.17 -3.51
N THR A 86 0.41 -22.33 -4.37
CA THR A 86 1.37 -21.27 -4.67
C THR A 86 0.70 -20.06 -5.31
N ILE A 87 -0.21 -20.27 -6.27
CA ILE A 87 -0.99 -19.19 -6.90
C ILE A 87 -1.80 -18.42 -5.85
N ARG A 88 -2.53 -19.12 -4.97
CA ARG A 88 -3.30 -18.47 -3.90
C ARG A 88 -2.39 -17.68 -2.96
N ASN A 89 -1.29 -18.27 -2.51
CA ASN A 89 -0.34 -17.61 -1.62
C ASN A 89 0.24 -16.32 -2.23
N ALA A 90 0.51 -16.32 -3.54
CA ALA A 90 1.00 -15.12 -4.24
C ALA A 90 -0.09 -14.03 -4.33
N ILE A 91 -1.33 -14.41 -4.64
CA ILE A 91 -2.48 -13.48 -4.67
C ILE A 91 -2.71 -12.88 -3.27
N ASP A 92 -2.69 -13.72 -2.24
CA ASP A 92 -2.86 -13.28 -0.84
C ASP A 92 -1.71 -12.39 -0.36
N ALA A 93 -0.50 -12.56 -0.92
CA ALA A 93 0.65 -11.68 -0.69
C ALA A 93 0.55 -10.33 -1.43
N GLY A 94 -0.46 -10.15 -2.30
CA GLY A 94 -0.77 -8.86 -2.92
C GLY A 94 -0.19 -8.63 -4.31
N VAL A 95 0.23 -9.69 -5.03
CA VAL A 95 0.55 -9.54 -6.46
C VAL A 95 -0.69 -9.12 -7.24
N THR A 96 -0.49 -8.28 -8.25
CA THR A 96 -1.58 -7.78 -9.07
C THR A 96 -1.89 -8.71 -10.25
N ALA A 97 -0.90 -9.49 -10.68
CA ALA A 97 -1.08 -10.55 -11.66
C ALA A 97 -0.07 -11.67 -11.41
N TYR A 98 -0.50 -12.91 -11.69
CA TYR A 98 0.32 -14.11 -11.63
C TYR A 98 0.29 -14.80 -13.00
N ILE A 99 1.45 -14.99 -13.60
CA ILE A 99 1.59 -15.51 -14.95
C ILE A 99 2.46 -16.76 -14.95
N VAL A 100 1.85 -17.85 -15.40
CA VAL A 100 2.52 -19.10 -15.74
C VAL A 100 2.81 -19.04 -17.23
N ASP A 101 4.06 -19.28 -17.64
CA ASP A 101 4.62 -19.28 -19.02
C ASP A 101 5.70 -18.22 -19.28
N GLY A 102 6.20 -17.56 -18.23
CA GLY A 102 7.29 -16.59 -18.36
C GLY A 102 6.87 -15.30 -19.09
N ILE A 103 7.86 -14.46 -19.39
CA ILE A 103 7.60 -13.11 -19.91
C ILE A 103 7.52 -13.14 -21.44
N ASP A 104 6.33 -12.88 -21.95
CA ASP A 104 6.04 -12.66 -23.38
C ASP A 104 5.92 -11.15 -23.65
N PRO A 105 6.93 -10.51 -24.28
CA PRO A 105 6.93 -9.07 -24.51
C PRO A 105 5.72 -8.57 -25.32
N THR A 106 5.13 -9.41 -26.18
CA THR A 106 4.00 -9.04 -27.03
C THR A 106 2.70 -8.85 -26.25
N LYS A 107 2.57 -9.51 -25.09
CA LYS A 107 1.40 -9.42 -24.20
C LYS A 107 1.66 -8.53 -22.99
N LEU A 108 2.93 -8.26 -22.71
CA LEU A 108 3.38 -7.60 -21.50
C LEU A 108 2.73 -6.22 -21.33
N GLU A 109 2.64 -5.42 -22.39
CA GLU A 109 2.06 -4.08 -22.31
C GLU A 109 0.62 -4.10 -21.75
N ASN A 110 -0.23 -4.99 -22.28
CA ASN A 110 -1.61 -5.16 -21.81
C ASN A 110 -1.67 -5.67 -20.36
N ILE A 111 -0.79 -6.60 -20.01
CA ILE A 111 -0.70 -7.14 -18.64
C ILE A 111 -0.33 -6.03 -17.65
N LEU A 112 0.65 -5.19 -18.00
CA LEU A 112 1.10 -4.08 -17.17
C LEU A 112 0.00 -3.04 -16.97
N GLU A 113 -0.70 -2.66 -18.05
CA GLU A 113 -1.81 -1.70 -17.97
C GLU A 113 -2.93 -2.21 -17.05
N ILE A 114 -3.35 -3.47 -17.23
CA ILE A 114 -4.35 -4.12 -16.36
C ILE A 114 -3.87 -4.15 -14.90
N SER A 115 -2.59 -4.44 -14.68
CA SER A 115 -2.01 -4.54 -13.34
C SER A 115 -1.98 -3.16 -12.66
N ILE A 116 -1.62 -2.10 -13.37
CA ILE A 116 -1.63 -0.74 -12.82
C ILE A 116 -3.06 -0.34 -12.40
N GLU A 117 -4.05 -0.59 -13.25
CA GLU A 117 -5.46 -0.29 -12.95
C GLU A 117 -5.99 -1.09 -11.74
N GLN A 118 -5.65 -2.38 -11.66
CA GLN A 118 -6.02 -3.20 -10.50
C GLN A 118 -5.39 -2.70 -9.20
N PHE A 119 -4.11 -2.33 -9.25
CA PHE A 119 -3.41 -1.78 -8.10
C PHE A 119 -4.03 -0.45 -7.64
N GLN A 120 -4.33 0.46 -8.56
CA GLN A 120 -4.98 1.73 -8.25
C GLN A 120 -6.36 1.53 -7.62
N LYS A 121 -7.17 0.62 -8.16
CA LYS A 121 -8.48 0.27 -7.59
C LYS A 121 -8.34 -0.30 -6.18
N HIS A 122 -7.40 -1.22 -5.97
CA HIS A 122 -7.15 -1.81 -4.65
C HIS A 122 -6.70 -0.75 -3.64
N LYS A 123 -5.74 0.12 -4.02
CA LYS A 123 -5.26 1.22 -3.17
C LYS A 123 -6.37 2.20 -2.81
N LYS A 124 -7.26 2.50 -3.76
CA LYS A 124 -8.44 3.33 -3.50
C LYS A 124 -9.39 2.68 -2.48
N LEU A 125 -9.68 1.39 -2.64
CA LEU A 125 -10.52 0.66 -1.68
C LEU A 125 -9.92 0.65 -0.27
N LEU A 126 -8.61 0.44 -0.14
CA LEU A 126 -7.92 0.51 1.15
C LEU A 126 -7.99 1.93 1.76
N HIS A 127 -7.85 2.96 0.94
CA HIS A 127 -7.98 4.34 1.38
C HIS A 127 -9.40 4.65 1.87
N ASP A 128 -10.43 4.29 1.09
CA ASP A 128 -11.84 4.52 1.42
C ASP A 128 -12.23 3.74 2.70
N LEU A 129 -11.70 2.52 2.87
CA LEU A 129 -11.87 1.73 4.08
C LEU A 129 -11.26 2.43 5.29
N LYS A 130 -10.00 2.90 5.17
CA LYS A 130 -9.30 3.61 6.24
C LYS A 130 -10.05 4.88 6.63
N GLU A 131 -10.44 5.70 5.65
CA GLU A 131 -11.20 6.94 5.89
C GLU A 131 -12.53 6.65 6.60
N THR A 132 -13.22 5.58 6.23
CA THR A 132 -14.48 5.16 6.88
C THR A 132 -14.26 4.72 8.32
N GLN A 133 -13.21 3.93 8.58
CA GLN A 133 -12.84 3.51 9.92
C GLN A 133 -12.45 4.70 10.81
N GLU A 134 -11.70 5.65 10.27
CA GLU A 134 -11.33 6.90 10.94
C GLU A 134 -12.58 7.72 11.30
N LYS A 135 -13.53 7.91 10.37
CA LYS A 135 -14.81 8.61 10.64
C LYS A 135 -15.62 7.94 11.75
N LEU A 136 -15.64 6.61 11.80
CA LEU A 136 -16.33 5.86 12.85
C LEU A 136 -15.65 6.03 14.21
N SER A 137 -14.31 5.98 14.25
CA SER A 137 -13.55 6.22 15.48
C SER A 137 -13.73 7.66 15.96
N ASP A 138 -13.64 8.64 15.06
CA ASP A 138 -13.85 10.06 15.34
C ASP A 138 -15.21 10.28 15.99
N ARG A 139 -16.28 9.73 15.41
CA ARG A 139 -17.63 9.85 15.98
C ARG A 139 -17.69 9.31 17.41
N ARG A 140 -17.13 8.12 17.63
CA ARG A 140 -17.09 7.50 18.95
C ARG A 140 -16.33 8.34 19.96
N ASP A 141 -15.17 8.88 19.57
CA ASP A 141 -14.31 9.65 20.45
C ASP A 141 -14.93 11.04 20.76
N ILE A 142 -15.57 11.67 19.77
CA ILE A 142 -16.33 12.92 19.95
C ILE A 142 -17.48 12.71 20.94
N ASP A 143 -18.26 11.65 20.81
CA ASP A 143 -19.37 11.37 21.73
C ASP A 143 -18.86 11.16 23.17
N LYS A 144 -17.75 10.43 23.35
CA LYS A 144 -17.10 10.26 24.66
C LYS A 144 -16.59 11.59 25.23
N ALA A 145 -15.93 12.41 24.41
CA ALA A 145 -15.40 13.69 24.84
C ALA A 145 -16.52 14.68 25.22
N LYS A 146 -17.66 14.67 24.49
CA LYS A 146 -18.85 15.44 24.88
C LYS A 146 -19.36 15.01 26.26
N VAL A 147 -19.55 13.71 26.49
CA VAL A 147 -20.01 13.19 27.80
C VAL A 147 -19.08 13.64 28.92
N LEU A 148 -17.76 13.58 28.69
CA LEU A 148 -16.78 14.05 29.67
C LEU A 148 -16.89 15.55 29.96
N LEU A 149 -17.03 16.39 28.93
CA LEU A 149 -17.23 17.83 29.10
C LEU A 149 -18.51 18.17 29.83
N ILE A 150 -19.59 17.44 29.55
CA ILE A 150 -20.88 17.56 30.27
C ILE A 150 -20.67 17.25 31.75
N GLN A 151 -19.96 16.15 32.07
CA GLN A 151 -19.70 15.73 33.46
C GLN A 151 -18.80 16.71 34.22
N LEU A 152 -17.75 17.25 33.58
CA LEU A 152 -16.78 18.12 34.24
C LEU A 152 -17.26 19.56 34.39
N HIS A 153 -18.02 20.07 33.42
CA HIS A 153 -18.37 21.49 33.32
C HIS A 153 -19.87 21.76 33.42
N GLY A 154 -20.71 20.73 33.54
CA GLY A 154 -22.17 20.89 33.63
C GLY A 154 -22.82 21.47 32.37
N LEU A 155 -22.18 21.26 31.21
CA LEU A 155 -22.63 21.79 29.92
C LEU A 155 -23.79 20.97 29.36
N SER A 156 -24.61 21.58 28.50
CA SER A 156 -25.48 20.83 27.59
C SER A 156 -24.66 20.14 26.48
N GLU A 157 -25.27 19.18 25.78
CA GLU A 157 -24.61 18.48 24.67
C GLU A 157 -24.21 19.45 23.53
N GLU A 158 -25.07 20.41 23.20
CA GLU A 158 -24.80 21.42 22.18
C GLU A 158 -23.60 22.30 22.54
N GLU A 159 -23.53 22.74 23.80
CA GLU A 159 -22.41 23.54 24.32
C GLU A 159 -21.10 22.75 24.35
N ALA A 160 -21.14 21.48 24.76
CA ALA A 160 -19.98 20.60 24.76
C ALA A 160 -19.44 20.39 23.34
N PHE A 161 -20.32 20.16 22.35
CA PHE A 161 -19.93 20.04 20.95
C PHE A 161 -19.37 21.35 20.39
N ALA A 162 -20.02 22.48 20.68
CA ALA A 162 -19.55 23.80 20.27
C ALA A 162 -18.16 24.12 20.84
N LEU A 163 -17.90 23.74 22.10
CA LEU A 163 -16.62 23.91 22.76
C LEU A 163 -15.52 23.06 22.11
N LEU A 164 -15.80 21.77 21.82
CA LEU A 164 -14.87 20.90 21.09
C LEU A 164 -14.52 21.47 19.72
N ARG A 165 -15.54 21.89 18.96
CA ARG A 165 -15.35 22.48 17.63
C ARG A 165 -14.53 23.77 17.68
N LYS A 166 -14.83 24.66 18.63
CA LYS A 166 -14.08 25.92 18.81
C LYS A 166 -12.60 25.64 19.10
N ASN A 167 -12.31 24.71 20.02
CA ASN A 167 -10.94 24.35 20.36
C ASN A 167 -10.21 23.69 19.19
N ALA A 168 -10.86 22.79 18.47
CA ALA A 168 -10.29 22.16 17.27
C ALA A 168 -9.89 23.21 16.22
N MET A 169 -10.77 24.19 15.96
CA MET A 169 -10.49 25.30 15.04
C MET A 169 -9.31 26.17 15.51
N SER A 170 -9.25 26.52 16.80
CA SER A 170 -8.13 27.30 17.35
C SER A 170 -6.78 26.60 17.22
N HIS A 171 -6.77 25.26 17.26
CA HIS A 171 -5.55 24.45 17.13
C HIS A 171 -5.29 23.95 15.70
N ARG A 172 -6.16 24.28 14.73
CA ARG A 172 -6.08 23.82 13.32
C ARG A 172 -6.00 22.29 13.19
N ILE A 173 -6.75 21.57 14.02
CA ILE A 173 -6.87 20.11 13.97
C ILE A 173 -8.33 19.70 13.76
N THR A 174 -8.56 18.42 13.45
CA THR A 174 -9.91 17.88 13.33
C THR A 174 -10.62 17.82 14.69
N ILE A 175 -11.95 17.80 14.70
CA ILE A 175 -12.73 17.65 15.94
C ILE A 175 -12.44 16.28 16.59
N GLY A 176 -12.27 15.23 15.77
CA GLY A 176 -11.87 13.89 16.23
C GLY A 176 -10.53 13.90 16.95
N ASP A 177 -9.52 14.59 16.41
CA ASP A 177 -8.21 14.73 17.05
C ASP A 177 -8.29 15.51 18.37
N MET A 178 -9.08 16.58 18.40
CA MET A 178 -9.31 17.34 19.63
C MET A 178 -10.00 16.48 20.70
N ALA A 179 -10.98 15.67 20.32
CA ALA A 179 -11.65 14.75 21.21
C ALA A 179 -10.68 13.69 21.77
N ARG A 180 -9.85 13.08 20.93
CA ARG A 180 -8.80 12.14 21.36
C ARG A 180 -7.83 12.78 22.36
N ARG A 181 -7.29 13.96 22.04
CA ARG A 181 -6.38 14.70 22.93
C ARG A 181 -7.00 14.95 24.31
N LEU A 182 -8.28 15.31 24.34
CA LEU A 182 -9.00 15.54 25.59
C LEU A 182 -9.15 14.25 26.39
N LEU A 183 -9.54 13.15 25.74
CA LEU A 183 -9.66 11.83 26.37
C LEU A 183 -8.32 11.30 26.90
N ASP A 184 -7.24 11.48 26.15
CA ASP A 184 -5.90 11.05 26.57
C ASP A 184 -5.38 11.88 27.74
N ALA A 185 -5.62 13.19 27.73
CA ALA A 185 -5.32 14.05 28.88
C ALA A 185 -6.10 13.64 30.14
N GLN A 186 -7.38 13.27 29.98
CA GLN A 186 -8.18 12.76 31.10
C GLN A 186 -7.57 11.48 31.69
N LYS A 187 -7.20 10.50 30.85
CA LYS A 187 -6.60 9.23 31.29
C LYS A 187 -5.34 9.47 32.13
N LEU A 188 -4.44 10.32 31.63
CA LEU A 188 -3.21 10.71 32.32
C LEU A 188 -3.47 11.34 33.69
N LEU A 189 -4.48 12.21 33.80
CA LEU A 189 -4.87 12.86 35.06
C LEU A 189 -5.58 11.91 36.03
N SER A 190 -6.29 10.89 35.51
CA SER A 190 -6.97 9.87 36.31
C SER A 190 -6.07 8.71 36.76
N GLY A 191 -4.78 8.71 36.41
CA GLY A 191 -3.79 7.77 36.93
C GLY A 191 -4.05 6.30 36.61
N GLN A 192 -4.62 6.01 35.43
CA GLN A 192 -4.66 4.66 34.83
C GLN A 192 -3.93 4.66 33.50
#